data_AF-A0A246SCW5-F1
#
_entry.id   AF-A0A246SCW5-F1
#
_cell.length_a   1.000
_cell.length_b   1.000
_cell.length_c   1.000
_cell.angle_alpha   90.00
_cell.angle_beta   90.00
_cell.angle_gamma   90.00
#
_symmetry.space_group_name_H-M   'P 1'
#
loop_
_entity.id
_entity.type
_entity.pdbx_description
1 polymer ?
#
loop_
_entity_poly.entity_id
_entity_poly.type
_entity_poly.pdbx_seq_one_letter_code
_entity_poly.pdbx_strand_id
1 'polypeptide(L)'
;MSEGIGIMTGWKSVAAIAAAMLFAVPAAVSGADCKQERAVYIDRDGAYELRFAPLNSSSAAASNQFKVSALKTSVVMEGYVMPSEDPVRAIGILMFNCPEGDVTGADLDACTVWQGAVYGMDEKGEMDNLQPEGAAAAERLVLPGLGPAIRESSAWGEGKASVAPWDVLTFKECAT
;
A
#
# COMPACT_ATOMS: atom_id res chain seq x y z
N MET A 1 -31.61 61.29 -53.11
CA MET A 1 -31.47 59.84 -53.37
C MET A 1 -30.86 59.23 -52.14
N SER A 2 -31.56 58.24 -51.60
CA SER A 2 -31.34 57.58 -50.33
C SER A 2 -30.28 56.50 -50.49
N GLU A 3 -29.27 56.46 -49.62
CA GLU A 3 -28.70 55.23 -49.03
C GLU A 3 -27.66 55.57 -47.97
N GLY A 4 -27.70 54.87 -46.84
CA GLY A 4 -26.80 55.07 -45.70
C GLY A 4 -27.26 54.29 -44.47
N ILE A 5 -27.06 52.98 -44.51
CA ILE A 5 -27.28 52.02 -43.42
C ILE A 5 -26.36 52.33 -42.23
N GLY A 6 -26.92 52.30 -41.02
CA GLY A 6 -26.19 52.36 -39.76
C GLY A 6 -26.92 51.59 -38.67
N ILE A 7 -26.58 50.31 -38.51
CA ILE A 7 -27.02 49.45 -37.41
C ILE A 7 -26.26 49.89 -36.15
N MET A 8 -26.96 50.19 -35.06
CA MET A 8 -26.35 50.21 -33.73
C MET A 8 -27.24 49.51 -32.72
N THR A 9 -26.84 48.27 -32.42
CA THR A 9 -27.42 47.34 -31.45
C THR A 9 -27.08 47.79 -30.03
N GLY A 10 -28.09 48.18 -29.25
CA GLY A 10 -27.94 48.50 -27.83
C GLY A 10 -28.35 47.31 -26.95
N TRP A 11 -27.46 46.34 -26.74
CA TRP A 11 -27.68 45.27 -25.76
C TRP A 11 -27.19 45.75 -24.38
N LYS A 12 -28.11 45.85 -23.42
CA LYS A 12 -27.80 46.16 -22.03
C LYS A 12 -27.04 44.99 -21.39
N SER A 13 -25.80 45.22 -21.02
CA SER A 13 -24.94 44.25 -20.31
C SER A 13 -25.48 43.97 -18.92
N VAL A 14 -25.78 42.69 -18.63
CA VAL A 14 -25.92 42.19 -17.26
C VAL A 14 -24.61 41.50 -16.92
N ALA A 15 -23.79 42.13 -16.07
CA ALA A 15 -22.57 41.55 -15.55
C ALA A 15 -22.92 40.51 -14.47
N ALA A 16 -22.84 39.22 -14.80
CA ALA A 16 -22.92 38.14 -13.84
C ALA A 16 -21.54 37.93 -13.20
N ILE A 17 -21.41 38.20 -11.90
CA ILE A 17 -20.22 37.87 -11.11
C ILE A 17 -20.30 36.37 -10.79
N ALA A 18 -19.50 35.56 -11.48
CA ALA A 18 -19.35 34.14 -11.19
C ALA A 18 -18.37 33.99 -10.00
N ALA A 19 -18.90 33.62 -8.83
CA ALA A 19 -18.07 33.20 -7.69
C ALA A 19 -17.51 31.79 -7.98
N ALA A 20 -16.22 31.71 -8.29
CA ALA A 20 -15.52 30.44 -8.44
C ALA A 20 -15.29 29.82 -7.05
N MET A 21 -16.10 28.82 -6.69
CA MET A 21 -15.81 27.95 -5.54
C MET A 21 -14.63 27.04 -5.92
N LEU A 22 -13.44 27.37 -5.41
CA LEU A 22 -12.27 26.51 -5.46
C LEU A 22 -12.52 25.31 -4.52
N PHE A 23 -13.01 24.21 -5.09
CA PHE A 23 -12.97 22.92 -4.40
C PHE A 23 -11.49 22.51 -4.30
N ALA A 24 -10.96 22.48 -3.08
CA ALA A 24 -9.65 21.89 -2.82
C ALA A 24 -9.74 20.39 -3.17
N VAL A 25 -9.20 20.00 -4.32
CA VAL A 25 -9.03 18.60 -4.67
C VAL A 25 -7.99 18.04 -3.70
N PRO A 26 -8.30 16.98 -2.92
CA PRO A 26 -7.30 16.35 -2.08
C PRO A 26 -6.15 15.89 -2.99
N ALA A 27 -4.93 16.37 -2.70
CA ALA A 27 -3.75 15.92 -3.40
C ALA A 27 -3.66 14.39 -3.28
N ALA A 28 -3.53 13.70 -4.40
CA ALA A 28 -3.16 12.29 -4.37
C ALA A 28 -1.78 12.24 -3.69
N VAL A 29 -1.72 11.61 -2.51
CA VAL A 29 -0.44 11.37 -1.85
C VAL A 29 0.26 10.30 -2.68
N SER A 30 1.40 10.65 -3.27
CA SER A 30 2.28 9.71 -3.97
C SER A 30 3.12 8.97 -2.94
N GLY A 31 3.43 7.70 -3.22
CA GLY A 31 4.42 6.94 -2.47
C GLY A 31 5.79 7.60 -2.50
N ALA A 32 6.11 8.36 -3.55
CA ALA A 32 7.40 9.03 -3.71
C ALA A 32 7.71 10.08 -2.61
N ASP A 33 6.69 10.71 -2.05
CA ASP A 33 6.81 11.67 -0.93
C ASP A 33 6.85 10.97 0.45
N CYS A 34 6.67 9.65 0.45
CA CYS A 34 6.69 8.82 1.63
C CYS A 34 8.02 8.08 1.77
N LYS A 35 8.40 7.78 3.01
CA LYS A 35 9.45 6.79 3.28
C LYS A 35 8.84 5.40 3.39
N GLN A 36 9.49 4.39 2.82
CA GLN A 36 8.96 3.03 2.77
C GLN A 36 8.56 2.51 4.16
N GLU A 37 9.37 2.78 5.18
CA GLU A 37 9.14 2.40 6.58
C GLU A 37 7.93 3.08 7.24
N ARG A 38 7.32 4.06 6.58
CA ARG A 38 6.09 4.74 7.01
C ARG A 38 4.92 4.47 6.07
N ALA A 39 5.12 3.75 4.98
CA ALA A 39 4.11 3.59 3.96
C ALA A 39 2.99 2.64 4.41
N VAL A 40 1.75 2.99 4.04
CA VAL A 40 0.54 2.21 4.28
C VAL A 40 -0.05 1.84 2.93
N TYR A 41 -0.41 0.58 2.78
CA TYR A 41 -0.96 0.01 1.56
C TYR A 41 -2.28 -0.69 1.84
N ILE A 42 -3.22 -0.59 0.90
CA ILE A 42 -4.55 -1.16 1.03
C ILE A 42 -4.82 -2.19 -0.07
N ASP A 43 -5.49 -3.27 0.32
CA ASP A 43 -6.06 -4.23 -0.61
C ASP A 43 -7.15 -3.57 -1.47
N ARG A 44 -7.23 -3.97 -2.75
CA ARG A 44 -8.15 -3.38 -3.72
C ARG A 44 -9.61 -3.40 -3.24
N ASP A 45 -10.01 -4.47 -2.57
CA ASP A 45 -11.39 -4.68 -2.11
C ASP A 45 -11.53 -4.34 -0.61
N GLY A 46 -10.48 -3.77 0.00
CA GLY A 46 -10.45 -3.39 1.40
C GLY A 46 -10.53 -4.59 2.36
N ALA A 47 -9.96 -5.74 1.97
CA ALA A 47 -9.91 -6.91 2.83
C ALA A 47 -8.88 -6.79 3.96
N TYR A 48 -7.74 -6.15 3.68
CA TYR A 48 -6.67 -5.96 4.64
C TYR A 48 -5.81 -4.71 4.31
N GLU A 49 -5.09 -4.23 5.32
CA GLU A 49 -4.10 -3.16 5.20
C GLU A 49 -2.70 -3.72 5.53
N LEU A 50 -1.68 -3.28 4.80
CA LEU A 50 -0.28 -3.53 5.10
C LEU A 50 0.37 -2.21 5.50
N ARG A 51 0.95 -2.15 6.70
CA ARG A 51 1.61 -0.96 7.25
C ARG A 51 3.05 -1.27 7.56
N PHE A 52 3.97 -0.54 6.94
CA PHE A 52 5.38 -0.60 7.33
C PHE A 52 5.63 0.15 8.64
N ALA A 53 6.70 -0.25 9.32
CA ALA A 53 7.22 0.42 10.51
C ALA A 53 8.75 0.48 10.46
N PRO A 54 9.39 1.49 11.06
CA PRO A 54 10.83 1.54 11.20
C PRO A 54 11.37 0.34 11.96
N LEU A 55 12.51 -0.22 11.53
CA LEU A 55 13.16 -1.34 12.21
C LEU A 55 13.75 -0.93 13.57
N ASN A 56 13.99 0.37 13.77
CA ASN A 56 14.56 0.95 15.00
C ASN A 56 15.91 0.32 15.43
N SER A 57 16.62 -0.32 14.51
CA SER A 57 17.92 -0.92 14.73
C SER A 57 18.74 -0.97 13.46
N SER A 58 19.96 -0.44 13.50
CA SER A 58 20.91 -0.50 12.38
C SER A 58 21.53 -1.89 12.18
N SER A 59 21.31 -2.81 13.12
CA SER A 59 21.81 -4.20 13.07
C SER A 59 20.70 -5.20 12.72
N ALA A 60 19.53 -4.74 12.31
CA ALA A 60 18.45 -5.61 11.86
C ALA A 60 18.89 -6.35 10.58
N ALA A 61 18.66 -7.67 10.54
CA ALA A 61 18.89 -8.47 9.34
C ALA A 61 17.82 -8.21 8.26
N ALA A 62 16.64 -7.73 8.67
CA ALA A 62 15.57 -7.34 7.77
C ALA A 62 15.88 -5.98 7.11
N SER A 63 15.45 -5.80 5.87
CA SER A 63 15.45 -4.52 5.17
C SER A 63 14.21 -3.68 5.44
N ASN A 64 13.11 -4.33 5.85
CA ASN A 64 11.86 -3.69 6.24
C ASN A 64 11.10 -4.55 7.26
N GLN A 65 10.27 -3.92 8.08
CA GLN A 65 9.24 -4.58 8.89
C GLN A 65 7.87 -4.01 8.54
N PHE A 66 6.85 -4.87 8.57
CA PHE A 66 5.48 -4.48 8.31
C PHE A 66 4.49 -5.28 9.16
N LYS A 67 3.25 -4.79 9.23
CA LYS A 67 2.11 -5.50 9.81
C LYS A 67 1.00 -5.62 8.78
N VAL A 68 0.36 -6.77 8.72
CA VAL A 68 -0.86 -6.99 7.94
C VAL A 68 -2.05 -7.07 8.89
N SER A 69 -2.98 -6.13 8.76
CA SER A 69 -4.21 -6.09 9.55
C SER A 69 -5.39 -6.50 8.70
N ALA A 70 -6.06 -7.58 9.07
CA ALA A 70 -7.31 -7.98 8.45
C ALA A 70 -8.39 -6.97 8.83
N LEU A 71 -8.98 -6.30 7.85
CA LEU A 71 -9.98 -5.28 8.14
C LEU A 71 -11.24 -5.93 8.70
N LYS A 72 -11.88 -5.24 9.66
CA LYS A 72 -13.09 -5.69 10.37
C LYS A 72 -12.88 -6.85 11.36
N THR A 73 -11.63 -7.25 11.63
CA THR A 73 -11.29 -8.20 12.68
C THR A 73 -10.20 -7.62 13.59
N SER A 74 -9.84 -8.33 14.65
CA SER A 74 -8.69 -8.00 15.51
C SER A 74 -7.39 -8.69 15.07
N VAL A 75 -7.40 -9.37 13.91
CA VAL A 75 -6.26 -10.16 13.44
C VAL A 75 -5.19 -9.23 12.89
N VAL A 76 -4.01 -9.29 13.50
CA VAL A 76 -2.80 -8.59 13.07
C VAL A 76 -1.67 -9.61 12.96
N MET A 77 -0.99 -9.59 11.81
CA MET A 77 0.14 -10.46 11.51
C MET A 77 1.40 -9.61 11.36
N GLU A 78 2.54 -10.17 11.74
CA GLU A 78 3.83 -9.49 11.69
C GLU A 78 4.64 -10.00 10.51
N GLY A 79 5.22 -9.07 9.76
CA GLY A 79 5.99 -9.40 8.58
C GLY A 79 7.35 -8.71 8.56
N TYR A 80 8.29 -9.39 7.93
CA TYR A 80 9.66 -8.91 7.75
C TYR A 80 10.07 -9.17 6.32
N VAL A 81 10.83 -8.24 5.74
CA VAL A 81 11.47 -8.43 4.44
C VAL A 81 12.96 -8.61 4.68
N MET A 82 13.52 -9.70 4.20
CA MET A 82 14.93 -10.03 4.30
C MET A 82 15.52 -10.14 2.90
N PRO A 83 16.73 -9.62 2.66
CA PRO A 83 17.43 -9.86 1.41
C PRO A 83 17.86 -11.33 1.34
N SER A 84 17.57 -12.02 0.25
CA SER A 84 18.17 -13.32 -0.04
C SER A 84 19.63 -13.16 -0.45
N GLU A 85 20.36 -14.26 -0.34
CA GLU A 85 21.67 -14.38 -0.97
C GLU A 85 21.53 -14.69 -2.46
N ASP A 86 22.58 -14.34 -3.21
CA ASP A 86 22.79 -14.45 -4.67
C ASP A 86 21.75 -15.26 -5.50
N PRO A 87 20.94 -14.62 -6.36
CA PRO A 87 20.83 -13.18 -6.55
C PRO A 87 20.05 -12.54 -5.41
N VAL A 88 20.36 -11.28 -5.09
CA VAL A 88 19.62 -10.53 -4.07
C VAL A 88 18.15 -10.39 -4.48
N ARG A 89 17.25 -10.90 -3.63
CA ARG A 89 15.79 -10.76 -3.73
C ARG A 89 15.25 -10.25 -2.41
N ALA A 90 14.25 -9.38 -2.45
CA ALA A 90 13.48 -9.03 -1.27
C ALA A 90 12.51 -10.18 -0.97
N ILE A 91 12.77 -10.95 0.09
CA ILE A 91 11.92 -12.07 0.53
C ILE A 91 11.16 -11.65 1.78
N GLY A 92 9.84 -11.61 1.67
CA GLY A 92 8.93 -11.39 2.78
C GLY A 92 8.61 -12.69 3.48
N ILE A 93 8.49 -12.62 4.81
CA ILE A 93 7.84 -13.62 5.65
C ILE A 93 6.72 -12.93 6.42
N LEU A 94 5.58 -13.59 6.55
CA LEU A 94 4.42 -13.14 7.33
C LEU A 94 4.08 -14.20 8.36
N MET A 95 3.96 -13.80 9.61
CA MET A 95 3.88 -14.65 10.78
C MET A 95 2.69 -14.24 11.64
N PHE A 96 2.06 -15.21 12.30
CA PHE A 96 0.93 -14.97 13.20
C PHE A 96 1.10 -15.71 14.51
N ASN A 97 1.16 -14.97 15.62
CA ASN A 97 1.29 -15.52 16.98
C ASN A 97 2.42 -16.57 17.11
N CYS A 98 3.57 -16.31 16.48
CA CYS A 98 4.72 -17.16 16.63
C CYS A 98 5.26 -17.13 18.07
N PRO A 99 5.65 -18.28 18.63
CA PRO A 99 6.25 -18.33 19.97
C PRO A 99 7.58 -17.57 19.99
N GLU A 100 7.95 -17.08 21.17
CA GLU A 100 9.24 -16.43 21.41
C GLU A 100 10.17 -17.36 22.20
N GLY A 101 11.49 -17.13 22.09
CA GLY A 101 12.50 -17.88 22.85
C GLY A 101 13.09 -19.05 22.07
N ASP A 102 13.23 -20.20 22.73
CA ASP A 102 13.78 -21.43 22.14
C ASP A 102 12.72 -22.10 21.26
N VAL A 103 12.65 -21.68 20.00
CA VAL A 103 11.68 -22.14 19.01
C VAL A 103 12.34 -23.07 18.00
N THR A 104 11.65 -24.17 17.65
CA THR A 104 12.12 -25.07 16.61
C THR A 104 11.72 -24.55 15.23
N GLY A 105 12.36 -25.06 14.17
CA GLY A 105 11.93 -24.78 12.79
C GLY A 105 10.48 -25.19 12.54
N ALA A 106 10.01 -26.28 13.14
CA ALA A 106 8.63 -26.73 13.01
C ALA A 106 7.63 -25.77 13.69
N ASP A 107 8.01 -25.15 14.80
CA ASP A 107 7.18 -24.13 15.46
C ASP A 107 7.05 -22.88 14.60
N LEU A 108 8.16 -22.46 13.97
CA LEU A 108 8.19 -21.33 13.04
C LEU A 108 7.37 -21.61 11.77
N ASP A 109 7.48 -22.82 11.21
CA ASP A 109 6.70 -23.22 10.03
C ASP A 109 5.20 -23.23 10.34
N ALA A 110 4.80 -23.69 11.53
CA ALA A 110 3.40 -23.78 11.93
C ALA A 110 2.72 -22.41 12.13
N CYS A 111 3.49 -21.38 12.47
CA CYS A 111 3.00 -20.02 12.68
C CYS A 111 3.30 -19.07 11.50
N THR A 112 4.05 -19.54 10.49
CA THR A 112 4.28 -18.81 9.24
C THR A 112 3.05 -18.90 8.35
N VAL A 113 2.49 -17.75 8.03
CA VAL A 113 1.31 -17.62 7.17
C VAL A 113 1.70 -17.59 5.71
N TRP A 114 2.76 -16.86 5.37
CA TRP A 114 3.20 -16.67 4.00
C TRP A 114 4.70 -16.41 3.94
N GLN A 115 5.35 -16.88 2.89
CA GLN A 115 6.72 -16.53 2.56
C GLN A 115 6.85 -16.43 1.04
N GLY A 116 7.46 -15.36 0.54
CA GLY A 116 7.59 -15.13 -0.90
C GLY A 116 8.35 -13.86 -1.25
N ALA A 117 8.56 -13.63 -2.54
CA ALA A 117 9.18 -12.41 -3.01
C ALA A 117 8.28 -11.19 -2.75
N VAL A 118 8.89 -10.03 -2.50
CA VAL A 118 8.19 -8.76 -2.36
C VAL A 118 8.74 -7.79 -3.39
N TYR A 119 7.86 -7.27 -4.22
CA TYR A 119 8.22 -6.29 -5.23
C TYR A 119 7.57 -4.94 -4.95
N GLY A 120 8.33 -3.88 -5.21
CA GLY A 120 7.81 -2.54 -5.38
C GLY A 120 7.47 -2.31 -6.84
N MET A 121 6.39 -1.57 -7.09
CA MET A 121 6.04 -1.07 -8.41
C MET A 121 5.91 0.44 -8.37
N ASP A 122 6.53 1.13 -9.32
CA ASP A 122 6.50 2.58 -9.43
C ASP A 122 5.24 3.09 -10.16
N GLU A 123 5.14 4.42 -10.34
CA GLU A 123 4.03 5.07 -11.06
C GLU A 123 3.92 4.62 -12.53
N LYS A 124 5.03 4.23 -13.15
CA LYS A 124 5.10 3.79 -14.55
C LYS A 124 4.73 2.31 -14.70
N GLY A 125 4.62 1.59 -13.58
CA GLY A 125 4.37 0.15 -13.58
C GLY A 125 5.66 -0.69 -13.69
N GLU A 126 6.83 -0.09 -13.54
CA GLU A 126 8.10 -0.80 -13.49
C GLU A 126 8.22 -1.52 -12.14
N MET A 127 8.61 -2.80 -12.18
CA MET A 127 8.75 -3.64 -11.00
C MET A 127 10.22 -3.90 -10.68
N ASP A 128 10.56 -3.83 -9.40
CA ASP A 128 11.86 -4.23 -8.85
C ASP A 128 11.66 -4.86 -7.46
N ASN A 129 12.74 -5.40 -6.87
CA ASN A 129 12.78 -5.75 -5.46
C ASN A 129 12.26 -4.58 -4.62
N LEU A 130 11.55 -4.90 -3.54
CA LEU A 130 11.14 -3.87 -2.59
C LEU A 130 12.36 -3.09 -2.09
N GLN A 131 12.28 -1.77 -2.20
CA GLN A 131 13.26 -0.85 -1.65
C GLN A 131 13.40 -0.97 -0.13
N PRO A 132 14.60 -0.72 0.43
CA PRO A 132 14.84 -0.77 1.87
C PRO A 132 14.19 0.40 2.61
N GLU A 133 14.20 0.32 3.94
CA GLU A 133 13.94 1.45 4.84
C GLU A 133 14.77 2.70 4.43
N GLY A 134 14.15 3.87 4.52
CA GLY A 134 14.69 5.19 4.18
C GLY A 134 14.53 5.59 2.71
N ALA A 135 14.20 4.65 1.82
CA ALA A 135 13.90 4.93 0.41
C ALA A 135 12.49 5.50 0.22
N ALA A 136 12.24 6.08 -0.96
CA ALA A 136 10.92 6.52 -1.36
C ALA A 136 9.97 5.32 -1.45
N ALA A 137 8.72 5.47 -1.02
CA ALA A 137 7.80 4.34 -1.01
C ALA A 137 7.34 3.97 -2.42
N ALA A 138 7.09 2.68 -2.64
CA ALA A 138 6.52 2.21 -3.90
C ALA A 138 5.05 2.62 -3.98
N GLU A 139 4.56 2.81 -5.20
CA GLU A 139 3.15 3.12 -5.46
C GLU A 139 2.26 1.91 -5.28
N ARG A 140 2.78 0.73 -5.62
CA ARG A 140 2.11 -0.55 -5.36
C ARG A 140 3.10 -1.57 -4.85
N LEU A 141 2.59 -2.50 -4.05
CA LEU A 141 3.31 -3.71 -3.68
C LEU A 141 2.74 -4.88 -4.45
N VAL A 142 3.62 -5.82 -4.80
CA VAL A 142 3.22 -7.13 -5.31
C VAL A 142 3.81 -8.18 -4.39
N LEU A 143 2.94 -8.98 -3.76
CA LEU A 143 3.25 -10.05 -2.81
C LEU A 143 2.66 -11.36 -3.34
N PRO A 144 3.33 -12.03 -4.30
CA PRO A 144 2.77 -13.20 -4.96
C PRO A 144 2.36 -14.29 -3.97
N GLY A 145 1.13 -14.79 -4.10
CA GLY A 145 0.59 -15.87 -3.28
C GLY A 145 0.12 -15.45 -1.88
N LEU A 146 0.18 -14.17 -1.52
CA LEU A 146 -0.25 -13.70 -0.21
C LEU A 146 -1.75 -13.91 0.02
N GLY A 147 -2.59 -13.59 -0.97
CA GLY A 147 -4.04 -13.73 -0.91
C GLY A 147 -4.49 -15.18 -0.63
N PRO A 148 -4.03 -16.17 -1.43
CA PRO A 148 -4.26 -17.58 -1.15
C PRO A 148 -3.78 -18.00 0.25
N ALA A 149 -2.56 -17.63 0.63
CA ALA A 149 -1.97 -18.00 1.91
C ALA A 149 -2.78 -17.47 3.11
N ILE A 150 -3.24 -16.22 3.03
CA ILE A 150 -4.13 -15.60 4.02
C ILE A 150 -5.47 -16.37 4.15
N ARG A 151 -6.05 -16.83 3.03
CA ARG A 151 -7.33 -17.57 3.02
C ARG A 151 -7.21 -18.98 3.60
N GLU A 152 -6.06 -19.60 3.42
CA GLU A 152 -5.77 -20.96 3.90
C GLU A 152 -5.37 -20.96 5.37
N SER A 153 -4.77 -19.87 5.84
CA SER A 153 -4.35 -19.71 7.23
C SER A 153 -5.51 -19.78 8.23
N SER A 154 -5.25 -20.49 9.33
CA SER A 154 -6.13 -20.49 10.51
C SER A 154 -6.16 -19.14 11.24
N ALA A 155 -5.21 -18.23 10.95
CA ALA A 155 -5.07 -16.93 11.58
C ALA A 155 -6.30 -16.02 11.39
N TRP A 156 -7.05 -16.18 10.31
CA TRP A 156 -8.20 -15.33 9.97
C TRP A 156 -9.49 -15.64 10.75
N GLY A 157 -9.45 -16.60 11.68
CA GLY A 157 -10.57 -16.98 12.53
C GLY A 157 -11.65 -17.85 11.86
N GLU A 158 -12.60 -18.32 12.66
CA GLU A 158 -13.77 -19.05 12.15
C GLU A 158 -14.63 -18.12 11.27
N GLY A 159 -14.85 -18.50 10.02
CA GLY A 159 -15.56 -17.66 9.03
C GLY A 159 -14.66 -16.90 8.05
N LYS A 160 -13.49 -17.48 7.72
CA LYS A 160 -12.55 -17.16 6.61
C LYS A 160 -13.00 -16.02 5.68
N ALA A 161 -12.09 -15.08 5.41
CA ALA A 161 -12.30 -13.94 4.51
C ALA A 161 -13.28 -14.25 3.36
N SER A 162 -14.49 -13.70 3.46
CA SER A 162 -15.51 -13.84 2.41
C SER A 162 -15.15 -13.02 1.16
N VAL A 163 -14.17 -12.11 1.31
CA VAL A 163 -13.53 -11.35 0.24
C VAL A 163 -12.16 -11.98 -0.05
N ALA A 164 -11.91 -12.34 -1.31
CA ALA A 164 -10.62 -12.89 -1.71
C ALA A 164 -9.56 -11.77 -1.65
N PRO A 165 -8.51 -11.90 -0.81
CA PRO A 165 -7.46 -10.90 -0.74
C PRO A 165 -6.65 -10.92 -2.04
N TRP A 166 -6.25 -9.74 -2.52
CA TRP A 166 -5.39 -9.60 -3.69
C TRP A 166 -3.92 -9.67 -3.28
N ASP A 167 -3.08 -10.07 -4.22
CA ASP A 167 -1.62 -10.07 -4.04
C ASP A 167 -1.00 -8.69 -4.35
N VAL A 168 -1.79 -7.75 -4.85
CA VAL A 168 -1.34 -6.41 -5.23
C VAL A 168 -2.02 -5.38 -4.34
N LEU A 169 -1.20 -4.57 -3.67
CA LEU A 169 -1.66 -3.52 -2.76
C LEU A 169 -1.33 -2.15 -3.33
N THR A 170 -2.21 -1.18 -3.10
CA THR A 170 -2.02 0.20 -3.57
C THR A 170 -1.63 1.08 -2.40
N PHE A 171 -0.67 1.98 -2.61
CA PHE A 171 -0.31 2.99 -1.62
C PHE A 171 -1.54 3.80 -1.23
N LYS A 172 -1.72 3.99 0.08
CA LYS A 172 -2.86 4.67 0.68
C LYS A 172 -2.44 5.99 1.30
N GLU A 173 -1.45 5.96 2.18
CA GLU A 173 -0.99 7.12 2.95
C GLU A 173 0.38 6.87 3.60
N CYS A 174 0.98 7.93 4.12
CA CYS A 174 2.09 7.82 5.07
C CYS A 174 1.56 7.79 6.50
N ALA A 175 2.02 6.82 7.28
CA ALA A 175 1.88 6.81 8.73
C ALA A 175 2.57 8.04 9.33
N THR A 176 1.86 8.74 10.21
CA THR A 176 2.35 9.89 10.96
C THR A 176 3.41 9.48 11.96
#